data_AF-A0A411Z4R2-F1
#
_entry.id   AF-A0A411Z4R2-F1
#
_cell.length_a   1.000
_cell.length_b   1.000
_cell.length_c   1.000
_cell.angle_alpha   90.00
_cell.angle_beta   90.00
_cell.angle_gamma   90.00
#
_symmetry.space_group_name_H-M   'P 1'
#
loop_
_entity.id
_entity.type
_entity.pdbx_description
1 polymer ?
#
loop_
_entity_poly.entity_id
_entity_poly.type
_entity_poly.pdbx_seq_one_letter_code
_entity_poly.pdbx_strand_id
1 'polypeptide(L)' 'ILRIMQTEGQALLKEGIAESAGDIDVVMVTGFGFPRHKGGPMYMAAKGQTDLTQRRYSE' A
#
# COMPACT_ATOMS: atom_id res chain seq x y z
N ILE A 1 -12.43 -4.66 -0.14
CA ILE A 1 -11.53 -4.91 -1.28
C ILE A 1 -10.18 -4.23 -1.09
N LEU A 2 -10.09 -2.89 -0.89
CA LEU A 2 -8.80 -2.20 -0.72
C LEU A 2 -7.91 -2.82 0.39
N ARG A 3 -8.47 -3.11 1.57
CA ARG A 3 -7.74 -3.79 2.65
C ARG A 3 -7.17 -5.15 2.22
N ILE A 4 -7.90 -5.91 1.39
CA ILE A 4 -7.44 -7.22 0.91
C ILE A 4 -6.24 -7.03 -0.03
N MET A 5 -6.30 -6.06 -0.94
CA MET A 5 -5.17 -5.73 -1.83
C MET A 5 -3.93 -5.31 -1.03
N GLN A 6 -4.11 -4.60 0.08
CA GLN A 6 -3.02 -4.20 0.97
C GLN A 6 -2.42 -5.39 1.70
N THR A 7 -3.25 -6.28 2.24
CA THR A 7 -2.77 -7.50 2.91
C THR A 7 -2.00 -8.39 1.95
N GLU A 8 -2.53 -8.58 0.74
CA GLU A 8 -1.87 -9.39 -0.29
C GLU A 8 -0.54 -8.76 -0.71
N GLY A 9 -0.50 -7.46 -0.97
CA GLY A 9 0.74 -6.77 -1.28
C GLY A 9 1.79 -6.89 -0.16
N GLN A 10 1.36 -6.88 1.11
CA GLN A 10 2.25 -7.11 2.25
C GLN A 10 2.79 -8.54 2.27
N ALA A 11 1.98 -9.53 1.89
CA ALA A 11 2.41 -10.92 1.76
C ALA A 11 3.44 -11.09 0.64
N LEU A 12 3.21 -10.48 -0.53
CA LEU A 12 4.15 -10.48 -1.66
C LEU A 12 5.53 -9.90 -1.29
N LEU A 13 5.56 -8.86 -0.46
CA LEU A 13 6.81 -8.29 0.07
C LEU A 13 7.49 -9.26 1.04
N LYS A 14 6.72 -9.91 1.92
CA LYS A 14 7.26 -10.86 2.90
C LYS A 14 7.84 -12.10 2.24
N GLU A 15 7.25 -12.53 1.13
CA GLU A 15 7.70 -13.66 0.33
C GLU A 15 8.88 -13.30 -0.59
N GLY A 16 9.25 -12.02 -0.69
CA GLY A 16 10.33 -11.55 -1.55
C GLY A 16 9.97 -11.60 -3.05
N ILE A 17 8.69 -11.67 -3.38
CA ILE A 17 8.21 -11.65 -4.77
C ILE A 17 8.30 -10.23 -5.34
N ALA A 18 8.02 -9.22 -4.51
CA ALA A 18 8.19 -7.83 -4.84
C ALA A 18 9.37 -7.24 -4.05
N GLU A 19 10.21 -6.44 -4.72
CA GLU A 19 11.36 -5.79 -4.11
C GLU A 19 10.92 -4.59 -3.24
N SER A 20 9.88 -3.86 -3.67
CA SER A 20 9.34 -2.73 -2.93
C SER A 20 7.82 -2.61 -3.00
N ALA A 21 7.24 -1.93 -2.02
CA ALA A 21 5.82 -1.57 -2.02
C ALA A 21 5.45 -0.68 -3.23
N GLY A 22 6.40 0.09 -3.75
CA GLY A 22 6.24 0.93 -4.92
C GLY A 22 6.04 0.11 -6.21
N ASP A 23 6.76 -1.00 -6.37
CA ASP A 23 6.63 -1.86 -7.54
C ASP A 23 5.22 -2.46 -7.66
N ILE A 24 4.65 -2.84 -6.51
CA ILE A 24 3.27 -3.32 -6.41
C ILE A 24 2.29 -2.22 -6.83
N ASP A 25 2.46 -1.00 -6.31
CA ASP A 25 1.59 0.12 -6.64
C ASP A 25 1.66 0.49 -8.13
N VAL A 26 2.84 0.44 -8.74
CA VAL A 26 3.03 0.69 -10.18
C VAL A 26 2.26 -0.34 -11.01
N VAL A 27 2.32 -1.63 -10.67
CA VAL A 27 1.58 -2.69 -11.36
C VAL A 27 0.07 -2.53 -11.17
N MET A 28 -0.38 -2.19 -9.96
CA MET A 28 -1.80 -1.97 -9.70
C MET A 28 -2.37 -0.80 -10.50
N VAL A 29 -1.58 0.26 -10.66
CA VAL A 29 -1.93 1.44 -11.45
C VAL A 29 -1.90 1.17 -12.96
N THR A 30 -0.87 0.47 -13.45
CA THR A 30 -0.65 0.28 -14.89
C THR A 30 -1.37 -0.93 -15.46
N GLY A 31 -1.46 -2.03 -14.71
CA GLY A 31 -2.06 -3.30 -15.16
C GLY A 31 -3.51 -3.51 -14.70
N PHE A 32 -3.90 -2.99 -13.53
CA PHE A 32 -5.21 -3.25 -12.93
C PHE A 32 -6.11 -2.01 -12.81
N GLY A 33 -5.67 -0.86 -13.34
CA GLY A 33 -6.48 0.36 -13.44
C GLY A 33 -6.69 1.11 -12.12
N PHE A 34 -5.81 0.92 -11.13
CA PHE A 34 -5.90 1.67 -9.88
C PHE A 34 -5.74 3.19 -10.13
N PRO A 35 -6.53 4.06 -9.45
CA PRO A 35 -6.48 5.51 -9.71
C PRO A 35 -5.11 6.13 -9.41
N ARG A 36 -4.40 6.54 -10.47
CA ARG A 36 -3.05 7.18 -10.40
C ARG A 36 -2.94 8.30 -9.36
N HIS A 37 -3.95 9.17 -9.29
CA HIS A 37 -3.94 10.33 -8.38
C HIS A 37 -4.05 9.95 -6.89
N LYS A 38 -4.39 8.70 -6.58
CA LYS A 38 -4.39 8.15 -5.22
C LYS A 38 -3.11 7.39 -4.88
N GLY A 39 -2.16 7.30 -5.83
CA GLY A 39 -0.99 6.43 -5.72
C GLY A 39 -1.37 4.99 -6.03
N GLY A 40 -1.17 4.09 -5.07
CA GLY A 40 -1.60 2.70 -5.12
C GLY A 40 -2.10 2.20 -3.77
N PRO A 41 -2.58 0.94 -3.70
CA PRO A 41 -3.09 0.37 -2.46
C PRO A 41 -2.07 0.38 -1.32
N MET A 42 -0.78 0.15 -1.59
CA MET A 42 0.28 0.14 -0.58
C MET A 42 0.60 1.54 -0.07
N TYR A 43 0.66 2.53 -0.96
CA TYR A 43 0.77 3.95 -0.58
C TYR A 43 -0.37 4.39 0.33
N MET A 44 -1.61 3.99 0.02
CA MET A 44 -2.77 4.29 0.87
C MET A 44 -2.69 3.59 2.24
N ALA A 45 -2.08 2.40 2.33
CA ALA A 45 -1.87 1.71 3.60
C ALA A 45 -0.87 2.46 4.49
N ALA A 46 0.26 2.89 3.91
CA ALA A 46 1.29 3.63 4.60
C ALA A 46 0.76 4.95 5.17
N LYS A 47 -0.02 5.70 4.38
CA LYS A 47 -0.63 6.97 4.83
C LYS A 47 -1.58 6.78 6.02
N GLY A 48 -2.36 5.70 6.03
CA GLY A 48 -3.24 5.37 7.15
C GLY A 48 -2.47 5.00 8.42
N GLN A 49 -1.33 4.32 8.29
CA GLN A 49 -0.46 4.01 9.42
C GLN A 49 0.20 5.26 10.01
N THR A 50 0.64 6.20 9.16
CA THR A 50 1.21 7.47 9.62
C THR A 50 0.21 8.28 10.43
N ASP A 51 -1.07 8.33 10.05
CA ASP A 51 -2.10 9.03 10.83
C ASP A 51 -2.32 8.38 12.21
N LEU A 52 -2.31 7.04 12.29
CA LEU A 52 -2.47 6.32 13.55
C LEU A 52 -1.26 6.46 14.48
N THR A 53 -0.03 6.47 13.94
CA THR A 53 1.16 6.73 14.75
C THR A 53 1.17 8.17 15.23
N GLN A 54 0.83 9.15 14.38
CA GLN A 54 0.77 10.57 14.76
C GLN A 54 -0.19 10.81 15.93
N ARG A 55 -1.38 10.20 15.89
CA ARG A 55 -2.39 10.32 16.96
C ARG A 55 -1.95 9.72 18.28
N ARG A 56 -1.17 8.63 18.25
CA ARG A 56 -0.62 8.00 19.47
C ARG A 56 0.48 8.81 20.15
N TYR A 57 1.12 9.74 19.45
CA TYR A 57 2.14 10.63 20.02
C TYR A 57 1.58 11.97 20.52
N SER A 58 0.29 12.24 20.29
CA SER A 58 -0.40 13.46 20.75
C SER A 58 -1.21 13.28 22.04
N GLU A 59 -1.14 12.10 22.67
CA GLU A 59 -1.64 11.79 24.02
C GLU A 59 -0.45 11.59 24.98
#